data_AF-A0A924KKC4-F1
#
_entry.id   AF-A0A924KKC4-F1
#
_cell.length_a   1.000
_cell.length_b   1.000
_cell.length_c   1.000
_cell.angle_alpha   90.00
_cell.angle_beta   90.00
_cell.angle_gamma   90.00
#
_symmetry.space_group_name_H-M   'P 1'
#
loop_
_entity.id
_entity.type
_entity.pdbx_description
1 polymer ?
#
loop_
_entity_poly.entity_id
_entity_poly.type
_entity_poly.pdbx_seq_one_letter_code
_entity_poly.pdbx_strand_id
1 'polypeptide(L)'
;ALEQRQVEHALGEAADLFPRPKMIVFCAFAFDPEAAKDIDALKGITALKAQMNTDLLTEDLKKASSKSTTNQSFWLMGQPDVHLSALSDGLWQVEVNGFDYFDTAKGELVSGGKTKIAAWSLDTDYDGRSLFPHQFFFPMAGKDEGWMKLKKDIRAELDEDLLKHFVGTVSLPFEAGANNTVAVKIVDDRGIESLKVMKLTVLEK
;
A
#
# COMPACT_ATOMS: atom_id res chain seq x y z
N ALA A 1 -7.94 -19.48 13.71
CA ALA A 1 -7.32 -18.23 14.18
C ALA A 1 -6.58 -18.52 15.48
N LEU A 2 -5.64 -17.68 15.89
CA LEU A 2 -5.01 -17.81 17.19
C LEU A 2 -5.97 -17.32 18.27
N GLU A 3 -6.29 -18.21 19.20
CA GLU A 3 -7.30 -18.00 20.24
C GLU A 3 -6.66 -17.54 21.55
N GLN A 4 -7.46 -16.92 22.43
CA GLN A 4 -7.01 -16.35 23.70
C GLN A 4 -6.25 -17.36 24.57
N ARG A 5 -6.77 -18.59 24.66
CA ARG A 5 -6.13 -19.69 25.40
C ARG A 5 -4.73 -20.01 24.88
N GLN A 6 -4.50 -19.91 23.57
CA GLN A 6 -3.19 -20.17 22.98
C GLN A 6 -2.18 -19.07 23.33
N VAL A 7 -2.65 -17.83 23.51
CA VAL A 7 -1.83 -16.72 24.04
C VAL A 7 -1.41 -17.02 25.49
N GLU A 8 -2.37 -17.38 26.34
CA GLU A 8 -2.12 -17.67 27.76
C GLU A 8 -1.13 -18.82 27.94
N HIS A 9 -1.30 -19.91 27.19
CA HIS A 9 -0.40 -21.06 27.22
C HIS A 9 1.02 -20.67 26.80
N ALA A 10 1.18 -19.91 25.71
CA ALA A 10 2.49 -19.46 25.24
C ALA A 10 3.18 -18.51 26.23
N LEU A 11 2.42 -17.65 26.93
CA LEU A 11 2.95 -16.79 27.99
C LEU A 11 3.38 -17.59 29.23
N GLY A 12 2.60 -18.62 29.59
CA GLY A 12 2.95 -19.54 30.67
C GLY A 12 4.28 -20.27 30.39
N GLU A 13 4.40 -20.86 29.21
CA GLU A 13 5.65 -21.51 28.77
C GLU A 13 6.83 -20.54 28.73
N ALA A 14 6.61 -19.32 28.23
CA ALA A 14 7.64 -18.29 28.17
C ALA A 14 8.11 -17.83 29.56
N ALA A 15 7.23 -17.86 30.56
CA ALA A 15 7.56 -17.48 31.95
C ALA A 15 8.46 -18.52 32.65
N ASP A 16 8.35 -19.79 32.24
CA ASP A 16 9.15 -20.91 32.76
C ASP A 16 10.56 -20.99 32.17
N LEU A 17 10.83 -20.25 31.08
CA LEU A 17 12.15 -20.18 30.47
C LEU A 17 13.12 -19.31 31.29
N PHE A 18 14.34 -19.82 31.47
CA PHE A 18 15.45 -19.06 32.05
C PHE A 18 16.67 -19.05 31.10
N PRO A 19 17.16 -17.87 30.69
CA PRO A 19 16.68 -16.54 31.06
C PRO A 19 15.32 -16.22 30.42
N ARG A 20 14.55 -15.36 31.10
CA ARG A 20 13.23 -14.95 30.60
C ARG A 20 13.37 -14.26 29.23
N PRO A 21 12.50 -14.59 28.26
CA PRO A 21 12.52 -13.96 26.96
C PRO A 21 12.15 -12.48 27.09
N LYS A 22 12.89 -11.63 26.38
CA LYS A 22 12.60 -10.19 26.29
C LYS A 22 11.54 -9.86 25.23
N MET A 23 11.28 -10.82 24.33
CA MET A 23 10.34 -10.68 23.22
C MET A 23 9.66 -12.01 22.92
N ILE A 24 8.37 -11.96 22.61
CA ILE A 24 7.56 -13.10 22.17
C ILE A 24 6.88 -12.69 20.86
N VAL A 25 6.98 -13.54 19.84
CA VAL A 25 6.34 -13.31 18.54
C VAL A 25 5.24 -14.35 18.37
N PHE A 26 4.00 -13.89 18.32
CA PHE A 26 2.84 -14.72 18.04
C PHE A 26 2.64 -14.78 16.53
N CYS A 27 2.87 -15.95 15.93
CA CYS A 27 2.72 -16.16 14.50
C CYS A 27 1.38 -16.86 14.22
N ALA A 28 0.51 -16.24 13.44
CA ALA A 28 -0.77 -16.85 13.08
C ALA A 28 -1.27 -16.36 11.71
N PHE A 29 -2.09 -17.17 11.05
CA PHE A 29 -2.77 -16.77 9.80
C PHE A 29 -3.87 -15.73 10.04
N ALA A 30 -4.50 -15.79 11.21
CA ALA A 30 -5.49 -14.84 11.70
C ALA A 30 -5.49 -14.86 13.23
N PHE A 31 -5.85 -13.74 13.85
CA PHE A 31 -5.97 -13.61 15.30
C PHE A 31 -7.43 -13.39 15.68
N ASP A 32 -7.86 -14.07 16.74
CA ASP A 32 -9.12 -13.74 17.39
C ASP A 32 -9.03 -12.32 18.02
N PRO A 33 -10.11 -11.51 18.00
CA PRO A 33 -10.08 -10.15 18.57
C PRO A 33 -9.70 -10.10 20.06
N GLU A 34 -10.12 -11.08 20.85
CA GLU A 34 -9.79 -11.14 22.28
C GLU A 34 -8.30 -11.50 22.46
N ALA A 35 -7.81 -12.47 21.69
CA ALA A 35 -6.39 -12.83 21.67
C ALA A 35 -5.49 -11.65 21.24
N ALA A 36 -5.90 -10.90 20.21
CA ALA A 36 -5.14 -9.76 19.71
C ALA A 36 -5.03 -8.64 20.75
N LYS A 37 -6.11 -8.40 21.50
CA LYS A 37 -6.17 -7.41 22.58
C LYS A 37 -5.24 -7.80 23.73
N ASP A 38 -5.23 -9.08 24.11
CA ASP A 38 -4.39 -9.58 25.19
C ASP A 38 -2.91 -9.50 24.86
N ILE A 39 -2.54 -9.79 23.61
CA ILE A 39 -1.17 -9.61 23.11
C ILE A 39 -0.75 -8.13 23.17
N ASP A 40 -1.63 -7.20 22.76
CA ASP A 40 -1.34 -5.76 22.77
C ASP A 40 -1.28 -5.16 24.19
N ALA A 41 -2.01 -5.76 25.13
CA ALA A 41 -2.04 -5.31 26.53
C ALA A 41 -0.85 -5.82 27.37
N LEU A 42 0.00 -6.69 26.82
CA LEU A 42 1.09 -7.32 27.53
C LEU A 42 2.15 -6.28 27.99
N LYS A 43 2.53 -6.32 29.27
CA LYS A 43 3.54 -5.42 29.85
C LYS A 43 4.73 -6.22 30.38
N GLY A 44 5.94 -5.69 30.15
CA GLY A 44 7.18 -6.27 30.67
C GLY A 44 7.92 -7.21 29.71
N ILE A 45 7.30 -7.59 28.59
CA ILE A 45 7.90 -8.36 27.48
C ILE A 45 7.39 -7.75 26.18
N THR A 46 8.25 -7.60 25.16
CA THR A 46 7.82 -7.13 23.84
C THR A 46 7.02 -8.23 23.15
N ALA A 47 5.70 -8.06 23.02
CA ALA A 47 4.85 -9.00 22.31
C ALA A 47 4.56 -8.49 20.89
N LEU A 48 4.84 -9.30 19.88
CA LEU A 48 4.61 -8.96 18.47
C LEU A 48 3.62 -9.93 17.85
N LYS A 49 2.67 -9.40 17.07
CA LYS A 49 1.81 -10.20 16.20
C LYS A 49 2.45 -10.28 14.81
N ALA A 50 2.69 -11.49 14.33
CA ALA A 50 3.19 -11.75 12.99
C ALA A 50 2.10 -12.49 12.20
N GLN A 51 1.50 -11.81 11.23
CA GLN A 51 0.52 -12.43 10.35
C GLN A 51 1.26 -13.25 9.28
N MET A 52 0.96 -14.55 9.22
CA MET A 52 1.58 -15.46 8.28
C MET A 52 0.88 -15.41 6.91
N ASN A 53 1.65 -15.49 5.82
CA ASN A 53 1.08 -15.56 4.47
C ASN A 53 0.23 -16.84 4.32
N THR A 54 -1.04 -16.67 3.96
CA THR A 54 -2.01 -17.74 3.73
C THR A 54 -1.61 -18.72 2.63
N ASP A 55 -0.70 -18.35 1.72
CA ASP A 55 -0.15 -19.25 0.70
C ASP A 55 0.57 -20.46 1.31
N LEU A 56 1.01 -20.36 2.57
CA LEU A 56 1.57 -21.48 3.33
C LEU A 56 0.54 -22.58 3.67
N LEU A 57 -0.76 -22.28 3.57
CA LEU A 57 -1.86 -23.23 3.85
C LEU A 57 -2.08 -24.24 2.71
N THR A 58 -1.61 -23.95 1.50
CA THR A 58 -1.86 -24.77 0.31
C THR A 58 -0.57 -25.32 -0.26
N GLU A 59 -0.38 -26.64 -0.19
CA GLU A 59 0.83 -27.31 -0.70
C GLU A 59 1.05 -27.12 -2.21
N ASP A 60 -0.01 -26.90 -3.00
CA ASP A 60 0.13 -26.72 -4.46
C ASP A 60 0.63 -25.33 -4.90
N LEU A 61 0.47 -24.30 -4.06
CA LEU A 61 1.11 -23.00 -4.28
C LEU A 61 2.64 -23.08 -4.10
N LYS A 62 3.14 -24.09 -3.35
CA LYS A 62 4.59 -24.32 -3.18
C LYS A 62 5.31 -24.74 -4.47
N LYS A 63 4.60 -25.36 -5.44
CA LYS A 63 5.20 -25.75 -6.73
C LYS A 63 5.36 -24.57 -7.69
N ALA A 64 4.50 -23.55 -7.59
CA ALA A 64 4.73 -22.27 -8.24
C ALA A 64 5.83 -21.46 -7.51
N SER A 65 5.94 -21.62 -6.18
CA SER A 65 6.93 -20.92 -5.36
C SER A 65 8.36 -21.46 -5.47
N SER A 66 8.58 -22.69 -5.96
CA SER A 66 9.93 -23.25 -6.11
C SER A 66 10.66 -22.81 -7.37
N LYS A 67 9.97 -22.13 -8.30
CA LYS A 67 10.54 -21.58 -9.54
C LYS A 67 10.76 -20.08 -9.51
N SER A 68 10.31 -19.38 -8.46
CA SER A 68 10.50 -17.94 -8.36
C SER A 68 11.50 -17.59 -7.26
N THR A 69 12.67 -17.10 -7.67
CA THR A 69 13.68 -16.45 -6.83
C THR A 69 13.16 -15.13 -6.21
N THR A 70 11.89 -14.78 -6.40
CA THR A 70 11.26 -13.53 -5.94
C THR A 70 10.31 -13.70 -4.76
N ASN A 71 10.30 -14.86 -4.07
CA ASN A 71 9.48 -15.04 -2.88
C ASN A 71 10.16 -14.43 -1.63
N GLN A 72 10.33 -13.10 -1.65
CA GLN A 72 10.71 -12.33 -0.46
C GLN A 72 9.47 -12.21 0.43
N SER A 73 9.55 -12.70 1.67
CA SER A 73 8.45 -12.63 2.63
C SER A 73 8.02 -11.20 2.99
N PHE A 74 8.86 -10.20 2.69
CA PHE A 74 8.62 -8.78 2.90
C PHE A 74 9.31 -7.94 1.81
N TRP A 75 8.66 -6.87 1.37
CA TRP A 75 9.23 -5.87 0.47
C TRP A 75 9.23 -4.52 1.17
N LEU A 76 10.35 -3.79 1.12
CA LEU A 76 10.41 -2.39 1.56
C LEU A 76 10.26 -1.49 0.35
N MET A 77 9.10 -0.84 0.23
CA MET A 77 8.88 0.25 -0.72
C MET A 77 8.80 1.56 0.06
N GLY A 78 9.49 2.59 -0.44
CA GLY A 78 9.37 3.95 0.07
C GLY A 78 8.00 4.55 -0.22
N GLN A 79 7.73 5.70 0.39
CA GLN A 79 6.59 6.51 -0.05
C GLN A 79 6.79 6.95 -1.51
N PRO A 80 5.72 7.09 -2.30
CA PRO A 80 5.85 7.61 -3.65
C PRO A 80 6.45 9.02 -3.61
N ASP A 81 7.31 9.31 -4.57
CA ASP A 81 7.71 10.68 -4.83
C ASP A 81 6.55 11.38 -5.53
N VAL A 82 6.04 12.42 -4.88
CA VAL A 82 4.84 13.13 -5.30
C VAL A 82 5.10 14.61 -5.14
N HIS A 83 4.89 15.33 -6.23
CA HIS A 83 4.93 16.78 -6.30
C HIS A 83 3.51 17.34 -6.31
N LEU A 84 3.29 18.37 -5.51
CA LEU A 84 2.01 19.06 -5.39
C LEU A 84 2.22 20.53 -5.78
N SER A 85 1.45 20.99 -6.76
CA SER A 85 1.57 22.33 -7.33
C SER A 85 0.24 23.07 -7.23
N ALA A 86 0.29 24.33 -6.78
CA ALA A 86 -0.82 25.27 -6.93
C ALA A 86 -0.76 25.89 -8.33
N LEU A 87 -1.90 25.96 -9.01
CA LEU A 87 -2.08 26.55 -10.33
C LEU A 87 -2.60 27.99 -10.22
N SER A 88 -2.49 28.75 -11.30
CA SER A 88 -2.80 30.19 -11.34
C SER A 88 -4.27 30.53 -11.13
N ASP A 89 -5.16 29.56 -11.28
CA ASP A 89 -6.61 29.66 -11.14
C ASP A 89 -7.12 29.24 -9.75
N GLY A 90 -6.21 28.96 -8.80
CA GLY A 90 -6.56 28.49 -7.47
C GLY A 90 -6.81 26.97 -7.39
N LEU A 91 -6.62 26.25 -8.50
CA LEU A 91 -6.65 24.79 -8.52
C LEU A 91 -5.30 24.20 -8.08
N TRP A 92 -5.32 22.92 -7.78
CA TRP A 92 -4.16 22.11 -7.45
C TRP A 92 -3.94 21.03 -8.50
N GLN A 93 -2.69 20.61 -8.64
CA GLN A 93 -2.31 19.48 -9.48
C GLN A 93 -1.25 18.64 -8.78
N VAL A 94 -1.36 17.33 -8.95
CA VAL A 94 -0.45 16.34 -8.40
C VAL A 94 0.30 15.67 -9.53
N GLU A 95 1.61 15.51 -9.38
CA GLU A 95 2.45 14.67 -10.24
C GLU A 95 3.15 13.58 -9.42
N VAL A 96 3.07 12.34 -9.88
CA VAL A 96 3.77 11.20 -9.28
C VAL A 96 5.05 10.93 -10.04
N ASN A 97 6.20 11.13 -9.38
CA ASN A 97 7.52 10.99 -9.99
C ASN A 97 8.07 9.56 -9.98
N GLY A 98 7.48 8.70 -9.15
CA GLY A 98 7.91 7.33 -8.99
C GLY A 98 7.89 6.92 -7.52
N PHE A 99 8.73 5.95 -7.21
CA PHE A 99 8.92 5.41 -5.88
C PHE A 99 10.26 4.69 -5.86
N ASP A 100 10.80 4.44 -4.68
CA ASP A 100 12.00 3.65 -4.51
C ASP A 100 11.67 2.37 -3.74
N TYR A 101 12.38 1.28 -4.03
CA TYR A 101 12.29 0.04 -3.26
C TYR A 101 13.68 -0.39 -2.82
N PHE A 102 13.75 -1.02 -1.66
CA PHE A 102 15.00 -1.55 -1.11
C PHE A 102 15.20 -2.98 -1.62
N ASP A 103 16.26 -3.20 -2.41
CA ASP A 103 16.70 -4.53 -2.83
C ASP A 103 17.43 -5.19 -1.65
N THR A 104 16.75 -6.10 -0.96
CA THR A 104 17.28 -6.81 0.22
C THR A 104 18.45 -7.74 -0.12
N ALA A 105 18.57 -8.20 -1.36
CA ALA A 105 19.65 -9.08 -1.78
C ALA A 105 20.95 -8.30 -2.02
N LYS A 106 20.84 -7.05 -2.49
CA LYS A 106 21.98 -6.15 -2.75
C LYS A 106 22.26 -5.17 -1.62
N GLY A 107 21.27 -4.90 -0.77
CA GLY A 107 21.34 -3.88 0.28
C GLY A 107 21.25 -2.45 -0.26
N GLU A 108 20.60 -2.23 -1.40
CA GLU A 108 20.60 -0.95 -2.12
C GLU A 108 19.18 -0.43 -2.35
N LEU A 109 19.02 0.90 -2.42
CA LEU A 109 17.79 1.53 -2.92
C LEU A 109 17.80 1.54 -4.44
N VAL A 110 16.73 1.05 -5.03
CA VAL A 110 16.51 1.01 -6.47
C VAL A 110 15.25 1.79 -6.79
N SER A 111 15.34 2.70 -7.75
CA SER A 111 14.16 3.47 -8.16
C SER A 111 13.26 2.66 -9.09
N GLY A 112 11.96 2.67 -8.79
CA GLY A 112 10.91 2.22 -9.69
C GLY A 112 10.58 3.24 -10.78
N GLY A 113 10.82 4.53 -10.51
CA GLY A 113 10.48 5.62 -11.43
C GLY A 113 9.00 5.64 -11.86
N LYS A 114 8.69 6.41 -12.91
CA LYS A 114 7.32 6.54 -13.44
C LYS A 114 6.84 5.29 -14.20
N THR A 115 7.76 4.55 -14.81
CA THR A 115 7.43 3.46 -15.75
C THR A 115 6.98 2.17 -15.08
N LYS A 116 7.21 2.02 -13.77
CA LYS A 116 6.77 0.87 -12.98
C LYS A 116 5.51 1.13 -12.16
N ILE A 117 4.80 2.22 -12.44
CA ILE A 117 3.52 2.53 -11.79
C ILE A 117 2.41 1.87 -12.63
N ALA A 118 1.90 0.74 -12.18
CA ALA A 118 0.80 0.05 -12.85
C ALA A 118 -0.50 0.84 -12.75
N ALA A 119 -0.77 1.39 -11.57
CA ALA A 119 -1.90 2.26 -11.32
C ALA A 119 -1.59 3.28 -10.22
N TRP A 120 -2.31 4.40 -10.23
CA TRP A 120 -2.34 5.29 -9.08
C TRP A 120 -3.67 5.99 -8.96
N SER A 121 -3.98 6.43 -7.75
CA SER A 121 -5.26 7.01 -7.40
C SER A 121 -5.06 8.21 -6.50
N LEU A 122 -5.90 9.22 -6.69
CA LEU A 122 -5.86 10.49 -5.98
C LEU A 122 -7.18 10.72 -5.27
N ASP A 123 -7.12 10.82 -3.96
CA ASP A 123 -8.15 11.41 -3.12
C ASP A 123 -7.81 12.90 -2.92
N THR A 124 -8.69 13.77 -3.40
CA THR A 124 -8.48 15.23 -3.40
C THR A 124 -8.88 15.89 -2.08
N ASP A 125 -9.56 15.18 -1.17
CA ASP A 125 -10.02 15.72 0.12
C ASP A 125 -10.01 14.69 1.25
N TYR A 126 -8.88 14.00 1.40
CA TYR A 126 -8.72 12.88 2.31
C TYR A 126 -9.07 13.23 3.77
N ASP A 127 -9.95 12.43 4.38
CA ASP A 127 -10.52 12.66 5.71
C ASP A 127 -9.69 12.07 6.87
N GLY A 128 -8.57 11.40 6.56
CA GLY A 128 -7.73 10.75 7.55
C GLY A 128 -8.19 9.36 7.98
N ARG A 129 -9.27 8.81 7.40
CA ARG A 129 -9.84 7.51 7.79
C ARG A 129 -9.85 6.52 6.63
N SER A 130 -10.44 6.91 5.50
CA SER A 130 -10.68 6.03 4.37
C SER A 130 -10.29 6.72 3.08
N LEU A 131 -9.61 5.99 2.20
CA LEU A 131 -9.25 6.53 0.89
C LEU A 131 -10.50 6.53 0.00
N PHE A 132 -10.88 7.71 -0.50
CA PHE A 132 -11.95 7.88 -1.49
C PHE A 132 -11.38 8.53 -2.75
N PRO A 133 -10.81 7.72 -3.67
CA PRO A 133 -10.21 8.27 -4.87
C PRO A 133 -11.25 8.96 -5.76
N HIS A 134 -10.94 10.19 -6.15
CA HIS A 134 -11.71 10.97 -7.11
C HIS A 134 -11.17 10.81 -8.53
N GLN A 135 -9.88 10.50 -8.67
CA GLN A 135 -9.22 10.27 -9.94
C GLN A 135 -8.39 8.98 -9.88
N PHE A 136 -8.35 8.22 -10.98
CA PHE A 136 -7.64 6.95 -11.05
C PHE A 136 -6.99 6.76 -12.42
N PHE A 137 -5.73 6.33 -12.42
CA PHE A 137 -4.84 6.38 -13.57
C PHE A 137 -4.15 5.03 -13.79
N PHE A 138 -3.82 4.73 -15.05
CA PHE A 138 -3.10 3.53 -15.45
C PHE A 138 -1.90 3.86 -16.36
N PRO A 139 -0.76 4.30 -15.80
CA PRO A 139 0.39 4.76 -16.59
C PRO A 139 1.03 3.68 -17.49
N MET A 140 0.93 2.42 -17.08
CA MET A 140 1.46 1.28 -17.84
C MET A 140 0.47 0.70 -18.86
N ALA A 141 -0.77 1.18 -18.89
CA ALA A 141 -1.77 0.64 -19.81
C ALA A 141 -1.38 0.90 -21.27
N GLY A 142 -1.38 -0.16 -22.08
CA GLY A 142 -1.28 -0.04 -23.52
C GLY A 142 -2.50 0.65 -24.15
N LYS A 143 -2.42 0.89 -25.47
CA LYS A 143 -3.45 1.60 -26.27
C LYS A 143 -4.88 1.04 -26.11
N ASP A 144 -5.01 -0.25 -25.83
CA ASP A 144 -6.29 -0.97 -25.70
C ASP A 144 -6.52 -1.54 -24.28
N GLU A 145 -5.76 -1.07 -23.28
CA GLU A 145 -5.82 -1.54 -21.89
C GLU A 145 -6.34 -0.45 -20.93
N GLY A 146 -6.38 -0.75 -19.63
CA GLY A 146 -6.88 0.18 -18.60
C GLY A 146 -8.30 0.65 -18.89
N TRP A 147 -8.51 1.97 -18.87
CA TRP A 147 -9.81 2.58 -19.19
C TRP A 147 -10.32 2.27 -20.60
N MET A 148 -9.42 2.04 -21.58
CA MET A 148 -9.83 1.71 -22.96
C MET A 148 -10.42 0.30 -23.07
N LYS A 149 -10.07 -0.60 -22.15
CA LYS A 149 -10.73 -1.91 -22.03
C LYS A 149 -12.13 -1.74 -21.43
N LEU A 150 -12.25 -0.93 -20.38
CA LEU A 150 -13.52 -0.65 -19.72
C LEU A 150 -14.54 0.02 -20.64
N LYS A 151 -14.07 0.83 -21.62
CA LYS A 151 -14.90 1.38 -22.69
C LYS A 151 -15.70 0.32 -23.44
N LYS A 152 -15.12 -0.85 -23.71
CA LYS A 152 -15.82 -1.92 -24.45
C LYS A 152 -16.97 -2.53 -23.64
N ASP A 153 -16.84 -2.51 -22.32
CA ASP A 153 -17.79 -3.13 -21.40
C ASP A 153 -18.87 -2.14 -20.91
N ILE A 154 -18.53 -0.85 -20.81
CA ILE A 154 -19.46 0.21 -20.41
C ILE A 154 -20.31 0.64 -21.62
N ARG A 155 -21.62 0.42 -21.52
CA ARG A 155 -22.63 0.86 -22.52
C ARG A 155 -22.96 2.35 -22.43
N ALA A 156 -21.97 3.19 -22.18
CA ALA A 156 -22.11 4.64 -22.11
C ALA A 156 -21.17 5.29 -23.14
N GLU A 157 -21.54 6.48 -23.61
CA GLU A 157 -20.66 7.31 -24.43
C GLU A 157 -19.53 7.87 -23.56
N LEU A 158 -18.36 7.23 -23.63
CA LEU A 158 -17.14 7.73 -23.01
C LEU A 158 -16.39 8.62 -24.01
N ASP A 159 -16.00 9.81 -23.55
CA ASP A 159 -15.17 10.73 -24.33
C ASP A 159 -13.72 10.23 -24.39
N GLU A 160 -13.29 9.83 -25.58
CA GLU A 160 -11.98 9.25 -25.82
C GLU A 160 -10.84 10.24 -25.64
N ASP A 161 -11.09 11.53 -25.89
CA ASP A 161 -10.07 12.55 -25.73
C ASP A 161 -9.82 12.84 -24.24
N LEU A 162 -10.87 12.77 -23.42
CA LEU A 162 -10.75 12.88 -21.97
C LEU A 162 -10.05 11.65 -21.33
N LEU A 163 -10.31 10.44 -21.83
CA LEU A 163 -9.70 9.21 -21.31
C LEU A 163 -8.16 9.20 -21.43
N LYS A 164 -7.59 9.89 -22.42
CA LYS A 164 -6.13 10.01 -22.62
C LYS A 164 -5.44 10.72 -21.46
N HIS A 165 -6.15 11.53 -20.67
CA HIS A 165 -5.56 12.16 -19.49
C HIS A 165 -5.33 11.16 -18.33
N PHE A 166 -5.99 10.01 -18.34
CA PHE A 166 -5.89 9.01 -17.27
C PHE A 166 -4.81 7.93 -17.48
N VAL A 167 -3.97 8.08 -18.51
CA VAL A 167 -2.79 7.20 -18.74
C VAL A 167 -1.47 7.85 -18.34
N GLY A 168 -1.52 9.01 -17.68
CA GLY A 168 -0.33 9.74 -17.22
C GLY A 168 -0.04 9.58 -15.73
N THR A 169 1.02 10.27 -15.30
CA THR A 169 1.42 10.42 -13.89
C THR A 169 1.05 11.79 -13.31
N VAL A 170 0.31 12.59 -14.07
CA VAL A 170 -0.14 13.93 -13.69
C VAL A 170 -1.65 13.93 -13.55
N SER A 171 -2.16 14.47 -12.46
CA SER A 171 -3.61 14.57 -12.22
C SER A 171 -4.26 15.61 -13.12
N LEU A 172 -5.58 15.49 -13.28
CA LEU A 172 -6.37 16.64 -13.69
C LEU A 172 -6.34 17.70 -12.57
N PRO A 173 -6.41 19.00 -12.90
CA PRO A 173 -6.58 20.05 -11.93
C PRO A 173 -7.81 19.81 -11.02
N PHE A 174 -7.71 20.16 -9.74
CA PHE A 174 -8.80 19.99 -8.78
C PHE A 174 -8.85 21.13 -7.75
N GLU A 175 -10.04 21.37 -7.19
CA GLU A 175 -10.23 22.33 -6.10
C GLU A 175 -9.83 21.72 -4.76
N ALA A 176 -9.35 22.55 -3.84
CA ALA A 176 -9.11 22.12 -2.46
C ALA A 176 -10.44 21.82 -1.76
N GLY A 177 -10.57 20.63 -1.18
CA GLY A 177 -11.73 20.26 -0.37
C GLY A 177 -11.66 20.76 1.08
N ALA A 178 -12.63 20.35 1.90
CA ALA A 178 -12.80 20.85 3.27
C ALA A 178 -11.65 20.45 4.20
N ASN A 179 -11.06 19.27 4.01
CA ASN A 179 -9.96 18.73 4.79
C ASN A 179 -8.59 19.30 4.35
N ASN A 180 -8.51 19.98 3.20
CA ASN A 180 -7.27 20.56 2.64
C ASN A 180 -6.11 19.56 2.62
N THR A 181 -6.43 18.29 2.37
CA THR A 181 -5.49 17.18 2.46
C THR A 181 -5.73 16.25 1.29
N VAL A 182 -4.65 15.81 0.64
CA VAL A 182 -4.71 14.84 -0.45
C VAL A 182 -4.05 13.54 -0.03
N ALA A 183 -4.54 12.45 -0.58
CA ALA A 183 -3.91 11.15 -0.43
C ALA A 183 -3.66 10.52 -1.81
N VAL A 184 -2.41 10.16 -2.06
CA VAL A 184 -1.94 9.57 -3.31
C VAL A 184 -1.53 8.15 -3.03
N LYS A 185 -2.23 7.21 -3.64
CA LYS A 185 -1.93 5.78 -3.57
C LYS A 185 -1.42 5.30 -4.91
N ILE A 186 -0.28 4.64 -4.92
CA ILE A 186 0.27 3.97 -6.11
C ILE A 186 0.19 2.46 -5.95
N VAL A 187 0.18 1.76 -7.07
CA VAL A 187 0.35 0.31 -7.19
C VAL A 187 1.42 0.06 -8.24
N ASP A 188 2.47 -0.68 -7.89
CA ASP A 188 3.54 -0.99 -8.83
C ASP A 188 3.19 -2.15 -9.78
N ASP A 189 4.08 -2.44 -10.72
CA ASP A 189 4.01 -3.55 -11.68
C ASP A 189 3.97 -4.96 -11.06
N ARG A 190 4.24 -5.06 -9.75
CA ARG A 190 4.17 -6.31 -8.96
C ARG A 190 2.92 -6.37 -8.08
N GLY A 191 2.10 -5.32 -8.06
CA GLY A 191 0.90 -5.22 -7.23
C GLY A 191 1.17 -4.70 -5.80
N ILE A 192 2.36 -4.16 -5.51
CA ILE A 192 2.69 -3.60 -4.20
C ILE A 192 2.15 -2.18 -4.12
N GLU A 193 1.47 -1.86 -3.02
CA GLU A 193 0.82 -0.57 -2.81
C GLU A 193 1.64 0.36 -1.90
N SER A 194 1.68 1.66 -2.21
CA SER A 194 2.25 2.70 -1.35
C SER A 194 1.32 3.89 -1.26
N LEU A 195 1.33 4.59 -0.12
CA LEU A 195 0.48 5.75 0.14
C LEU A 195 1.33 6.94 0.60
N LYS A 196 1.02 8.13 0.08
CA LYS A 196 1.51 9.40 0.59
C LYS A 196 0.36 10.36 0.81
N VAL A 197 0.31 10.94 2.01
CA VAL A 197 -0.68 11.96 2.40
C VAL A 197 0.04 13.30 2.49
N MET A 198 -0.57 14.36 1.94
CA MET A 198 0.01 15.70 1.91
C MET A 198 -1.06 16.75 2.20
N LYS A 199 -0.69 17.84 2.88
CA LYS A 199 -1.57 18.99 3.03
C LYS A 199 -1.46 19.91 1.83
N LEU A 200 -2.58 20.50 1.43
CA LEU A 200 -2.66 21.56 0.43
C LEU A 200 -2.22 22.88 1.07
N THR A 201 -0.92 23.04 1.29
CA THR A 201 -0.33 24.27 1.82
C THR A 201 0.57 24.91 0.79
N VAL A 202 0.39 26.20 0.55
CA VAL A 202 1.37 26.98 -0.23
C VAL A 202 2.63 27.07 0.63
N LEU A 203 3.74 26.48 0.18
CA LEU A 203 5.04 26.72 0.78
C LEU A 203 5.39 28.20 0.53
N GLU A 204 5.28 29.04 1.56
CA GLU A 204 5.90 30.36 1.53
C GLU A 204 7.41 30.14 1.33
N LYS A 205 7.94 30.68 0.23
CA LYS A 205 9.38 30.70 -0.07
C LYS A 205 10.11 31.68 0.83
#